data_AF-A0A918ACN2-F1
#
_entry.id   AF-A0A918ACN2-F1
#
_cell.length_a   1.000
_cell.length_b   1.000
_cell.length_c   1.000
_cell.angle_alpha   90.00
_cell.angle_beta   90.00
_cell.angle_gamma   90.00
#
_symmetry.space_group_name_H-M   'P 1'
#
loop_
_entity.id
_entity.type
_entity.pdbx_description
1 polymer ?
#
loop_
_entity_poly.entity_id
_entity_poly.type
_entity_poly.pdbx_seq_one_letter_code
_entity_poly.pdbx_strand_id
1 'polypeptide(L)' 'MGEAMDMLADSDRELLALTLWEGLDPGEIATVLGCSRNAVRIRLHRARKRFAKALEKTRPSAAGFASRPLIEKESG' A
#
# COMPACT_ATOMS: atom_id res chain seq x y z
N MET A 1 -6.65 -0.95 1.04
CA MET A 1 -5.51 -1.76 0.53
C MET A 1 -5.51 -1.79 -0.99
N GLY A 2 -6.62 -2.19 -1.66
CA GLY A 2 -6.73 -2.18 -3.14
C GLY A 2 -6.44 -0.81 -3.75
N GLU A 3 -7.18 0.23 -3.34
CA GLU A 3 -6.96 1.60 -3.83
C GLU A 3 -5.53 2.11 -3.62
N ALA A 4 -4.86 1.71 -2.52
CA ALA A 4 -3.48 2.09 -2.26
C ALA A 4 -2.47 1.36 -3.17
N MET A 5 -2.75 0.12 -3.57
CA MET A 5 -1.98 -0.60 -4.60
C MET A 5 -2.19 0.06 -5.97
N ASP A 6 -3.40 0.53 -6.26
CA ASP A 6 -3.74 1.19 -7.53
C ASP A 6 -2.96 2.51 -7.75
N MET A 7 -2.51 3.14 -6.66
CA MET A 7 -1.68 4.35 -6.71
C MET A 7 -0.18 4.11 -6.93
N LEU A 8 0.28 2.85 -6.96
CA LEU A 8 1.69 2.52 -7.18
C LEU A 8 2.00 2.37 -8.67
N ALA A 9 3.28 2.55 -9.04
CA ALA A 9 3.75 2.13 -10.35
C ALA A 9 3.69 0.60 -10.47
N ASP A 10 3.49 0.07 -11.68
CA ASP A 10 3.36 -1.38 -11.92
C ASP A 10 4.55 -2.16 -11.37
N SER A 11 5.76 -1.65 -11.57
CA SER A 11 6.98 -2.27 -11.05
C SER A 11 7.07 -2.34 -9.52
N ASP A 12 6.40 -1.45 -8.79
CA ASP A 12 6.31 -1.48 -7.34
C ASP A 12 5.19 -2.43 -6.89
N ARG A 13 4.04 -2.44 -7.61
CA ARG A 13 2.94 -3.40 -7.36
C ARG A 13 3.41 -4.83 -7.51
N GLU A 14 4.06 -5.14 -8.63
CA GLU A 14 4.57 -6.47 -8.95
C GLU A 14 5.54 -6.98 -7.88
N LEU A 15 6.45 -6.12 -7.40
CA LEU A 15 7.37 -6.47 -6.32
C LEU A 15 6.65 -6.80 -5.01
N LEU A 16 5.64 -6.02 -4.65
CA LEU A 16 4.85 -6.26 -3.45
C LEU A 16 3.99 -7.51 -3.59
N ALA A 17 3.44 -7.77 -4.79
CA ALA A 17 2.65 -8.95 -5.12
C ALA A 17 3.45 -10.24 -4.92
N LEU A 18 4.64 -10.31 -5.53
CA LEU A 18 5.55 -11.46 -5.41
C LEU A 18 5.97 -11.71 -3.95
N THR A 19 6.04 -10.67 -3.12
CA THR A 19 6.39 -10.84 -1.70
C THR A 19 5.19 -11.26 -0.85
N LEU A 20 4.03 -10.61 -1.05
CA LEU A 20 2.89 -10.71 -0.13
C LEU A 20 1.94 -11.87 -0.46
N TRP A 21 1.78 -12.19 -1.75
CA TRP A 21 0.86 -13.24 -2.20
C TRP A 21 1.61 -14.51 -2.56
N GLU A 22 2.73 -14.39 -3.27
CA GLU A 22 3.55 -15.56 -3.64
C GLU A 22 4.57 -15.96 -2.56
N GLY A 23 4.80 -15.09 -1.57
CA GLY A 23 5.70 -15.38 -0.44
C GLY A 23 7.18 -15.48 -0.81
N LEU A 24 7.58 -14.98 -1.98
CA LEU A 24 8.95 -15.13 -2.50
C LEU A 24 9.97 -14.30 -1.71
N ASP A 25 11.17 -14.84 -1.54
CA ASP A 25 12.30 -14.14 -0.98
C ASP A 25 12.99 -13.20 -2.00
N PRO A 26 13.85 -12.25 -1.56
CA PRO A 26 14.49 -11.30 -2.48
C PRO A 26 15.40 -11.93 -3.56
N GLY A 27 15.89 -13.15 -3.36
CA GLY A 27 16.62 -13.93 -4.36
C GLY A 27 15.71 -14.60 -5.38
N GLU A 28 14.60 -15.18 -4.94
CA GLU A 28 13.61 -15.78 -5.85
C GLU A 28 12.98 -14.72 -6.75
N ILE A 29 12.62 -13.56 -6.17
CA ILE A 29 12.16 -12.40 -6.93
C ILE A 29 13.22 -11.91 -7.92
N ALA A 30 14.50 -11.94 -7.53
CA ALA A 30 15.59 -11.52 -8.41
C ALA A 30 15.70 -12.42 -9.65
N THR A 31 15.48 -13.72 -9.48
CA THR A 31 15.40 -14.68 -10.59
C THR A 31 14.20 -14.39 -11.49
N VAL A 32 13.01 -14.18 -10.93
CA VAL A 32 11.78 -13.87 -11.68
C VAL A 32 11.94 -12.58 -12.51
N LEU A 33 12.52 -11.54 -11.91
CA LEU A 33 12.67 -10.22 -12.53
C LEU A 33 13.97 -10.03 -13.33
N GLY A 34 14.80 -11.07 -13.45
CA GLY A 34 16.08 -11.01 -14.18
C GLY A 34 17.03 -9.92 -13.67
N CYS A 35 17.09 -9.67 -12.36
CA CYS A 35 17.92 -8.63 -11.77
C CYS A 35 18.72 -9.13 -10.55
N SER A 36 19.50 -8.26 -9.91
CA SER A 36 20.27 -8.67 -8.73
C SER A 36 19.42 -8.69 -7.45
N ARG A 37 19.74 -9.61 -6.52
CA ARG A 37 19.13 -9.64 -5.17
C ARG A 37 19.24 -8.29 -4.45
N ASN A 38 20.34 -7.56 -4.64
CA ASN A 38 20.50 -6.22 -4.07
C ASN A 38 19.52 -5.20 -4.69
N ALA A 39 19.34 -5.24 -6.02
CA ALA A 39 18.36 -4.40 -6.69
C ALA A 39 16.94 -4.66 -6.16
N VAL A 40 16.56 -5.92 -5.95
CA VAL A 40 15.27 -6.28 -5.33
C VAL A 40 15.12 -5.66 -3.95
N ARG A 41 16.12 -5.79 -3.07
CA ARG A 41 16.05 -5.24 -1.70
C ARG A 41 15.85 -3.71 -1.70
N ILE A 42 16.59 -3.00 -2.55
CA ILE A 42 16.47 -1.54 -2.70
C ILE A 42 15.08 -1.18 -3.24
N ARG A 43 14.61 -1.86 -4.29
CA ARG A 43 13.31 -1.61 -4.89
C ARG A 43 12.18 -1.91 -3.90
N LEU A 44 12.22 -3.04 -3.18
CA LEU A 44 11.23 -3.38 -2.15
C LEU A 44 11.17 -2.37 -1.01
N HIS A 45 12.32 -1.84 -0.56
CA HIS A 45 12.32 -0.78 0.43
C HIS A 45 11.58 0.46 -0.07
N ARG A 46 11.84 0.88 -1.31
CA ARG A 46 11.16 2.03 -1.94
C ARG A 46 9.67 1.75 -2.15
N ALA A 47 9.31 0.59 -2.68
CA ALA A 47 7.93 0.17 -2.90
C ALA A 47 7.12 0.19 -1.59
N ARG A 48 7.66 -0.39 -0.51
CA ARG A 48 7.02 -0.35 0.82
C ARG A 48 6.83 1.07 1.33
N LYS A 49 7.83 1.94 1.19
CA LYS A 49 7.73 3.35 1.59
C LYS A 49 6.65 4.11 0.80
N ARG A 50 6.53 3.84 -0.50
CA ARG A 50 5.47 4.44 -1.34
C ARG A 50 4.10 3.88 -1.00
N PHE A 51 4.00 2.58 -0.74
CA PHE A 51 2.76 1.95 -0.34
C PHE A 51 2.24 2.49 1.00
N ALA A 52 3.12 2.68 1.98
CA ALA A 52 2.76 3.33 3.24
C ALA A 52 2.16 4.74 3.02
N LYS A 53 2.77 5.55 2.15
CA LYS A 53 2.22 6.87 1.79
C LYS A 53 0.89 6.79 1.04
N ALA A 54 0.70 5.79 0.19
CA ALA A 54 -0.57 5.59 -0.51
C ALA A 54 -1.67 5.18 0.46
N LEU A 55 -1.36 4.35 1.47
CA LEU A 55 -2.28 4.01 2.54
C LEU A 55 -2.70 5.24 3.35
N GLU A 56 -1.78 6.16 3.64
CA GLU A 56 -2.12 7.43 4.32
C GLU A 56 -3.09 8.28 3.51
N LYS A 57 -2.94 8.32 2.18
CA LYS A 57 -3.81 9.12 1.28
C LYS A 57 -5.19 8.51 1.07
N THR A 58 -5.27 7.19 1.04
CA THR A 58 -6.52 6.44 0.85
C THR A 58 -7.27 6.20 2.16
N ARG A 59 -6.61 6.40 3.32
CA ARG A 59 -7.30 6.37 4.60
C ARG A 59 -8.23 7.59 4.65
N PRO A 60 -9.56 7.41 4.79
CA PRO A 60 -10.46 8.54 4.95
C PRO A 60 -10.02 9.34 6.18
N SER A 61 -9.83 10.64 6.00
CA SER A 61 -9.49 11.54 7.10
C SER A 61 -10.56 11.42 8.18
N ALA A 62 -10.14 11.20 9.43
CA ALA A 62 -11.04 11.18 10.59
C ALA A 62 -11.84 12.50 10.73
N ALA A 63 -11.39 13.59 10.10
CA ALA A 63 -12.10 14.87 10.06
C ALA A 63 -13.48 14.79 9.37
N GLY A 64 -13.70 13.83 8.47
CA GLY A 64 -15.01 13.64 7.80
C GLY A 64 -16.09 13.05 8.71
N PHE A 65 -15.68 12.34 9.78
CA PHE A 65 -16.62 11.72 10.73
C PHE A 65 -17.00 12.65 11.89
N ALA A 66 -16.20 13.69 12.18
CA ALA A 66 -16.45 14.63 13.27
C ALA A 66 -17.51 15.70 12.94
N SER A 67 -17.94 15.81 11.68
CA SER A 67 -18.86 16.86 11.23
C SER A 67 -20.31 16.43 11.12
N ARG A 68 -20.71 15.28 11.68
CA ARG A 68 -22.13 14.90 11.72
C ARG A 68 -22.76 15.50 12.98
N PRO A 69 -23.50 16.62 12.90
CA PRO A 69 -24.15 17.16 14.09
C PRO A 69 -25.11 16.10 14.60
N LEU A 70 -24.98 15.78 15.90
CA LEU A 70 -25.95 14.99 16.62
C LEU A 70 -27.24 15.81 16.63
N ILE A 71 -28.16 15.49 15.72
CA ILE A 71 -29.52 16.01 15.79
C ILE A 71 -30.16 15.26 16.97
N GLU A 72 -30.04 15.82 18.15
CA GLU A 72 -30.86 15.46 19.30
C GLU A 72 -32.29 15.90 18.99
N LYS A 73 -33.08 14.95 18.48
CA LYS A 73 -34.53 14.97 18.52
C LYS A 73 -34.94 14.67 19.96
N GLU A 74 -35.10 15.70 20.78
CA GLU A 74 -35.92 15.59 21.99
C GLU A 74 -37.02 16.67 21.92
N SER A 75 -38.14 16.26 21.32
CA SER A 75 -39.44 16.89 21.51
C SER A 75 -40.33 15.82 22.11
N GLY A 76 -40.82 16.06 23.32
CA GLY A 76 -41.70 15.17 24.07
C GLY A 76 -41.75 15.57 25.53
#